data_AF-A0A6G3XUM4-F1
#
_entry.id   AF-A0A6G3XUM4-F1
#
_cell.length_a   1.000
_cell.length_b   1.000
_cell.length_c   1.000
_cell.angle_alpha   90.00
_cell.angle_beta   90.00
_cell.angle_gamma   90.00
#
_symmetry.space_group_name_H-M   'P 1'
#
loop_
_entity.id
_entity.type
_entity.pdbx_description
1 polymer ?
#
loop_
_entity_poly.entity_id
_entity_poly.type
_entity_poly.pdbx_seq_one_letter_code
_entity_poly.pdbx_strand_id
1 'polypeptide(L)'
;KVFVYDCPDDDGVRHTGVICNPVLEELAPEARVLDDSNEGCLSVPTAYASLARPDYAVVRGQDAQGNPIKVRGSGYFARCLQHETDHLYGYLYIDR
;
A
#
# COMPACT_ATOMS: atom_id res chain seq x y z
N LYS A 1 11.57 -9.64 -1.97
CA LYS A 1 10.57 -8.64 -1.50
C LYS A 1 9.21 -9.05 -2.04
N VAL A 2 8.22 -9.31 -1.20
CA VAL A 2 6.90 -9.81 -1.62
C VAL A 2 5.85 -9.42 -0.58
N PHE A 3 4.67 -9.01 -1.02
CA PHE A 3 3.51 -8.93 -0.14
C PHE A 3 2.27 -9.51 -0.84
N VAL A 4 1.31 -9.93 -0.03
CA VAL A 4 -0.02 -10.36 -0.47
C VAL A 4 -1.03 -9.33 0.00
N TYR A 5 -2.15 -9.21 -0.71
CA TYR A 5 -3.24 -8.34 -0.32
C TYR A 5 -4.56 -9.08 -0.51
N ASP A 6 -5.47 -8.89 0.44
CA ASP A 6 -6.85 -9.35 0.37
C ASP A 6 -7.71 -8.37 1.17
N CYS A 7 -8.11 -7.27 0.53
CA CYS A 7 -8.86 -6.20 1.18
C CYS A 7 -9.84 -5.52 0.22
N PRO A 8 -10.94 -4.96 0.72
CA PRO A 8 -11.80 -4.10 -0.08
C PRO A 8 -11.12 -2.74 -0.35
N ASP A 9 -11.53 -2.06 -1.41
CA ASP A 9 -11.36 -0.61 -1.53
C ASP A 9 -12.54 0.15 -0.92
N ASP A 10 -12.52 1.49 -1.05
CA ASP A 10 -13.52 2.39 -0.49
C ASP A 10 -14.92 2.20 -1.13
N ASP A 11 -14.99 1.65 -2.35
CA ASP A 11 -16.24 1.30 -3.04
C ASP A 11 -16.72 -0.12 -2.69
N GLY A 12 -16.02 -0.82 -1.80
CA GLY A 12 -16.32 -2.18 -1.37
C GLY A 12 -15.90 -3.27 -2.38
N VAL A 13 -15.15 -2.91 -3.43
CA VAL A 13 -14.61 -3.88 -4.38
C VAL A 13 -13.44 -4.59 -3.73
N ARG A 14 -13.53 -5.93 -3.66
CA ARG A 14 -12.47 -6.75 -3.06
C ARG A 14 -11.32 -6.94 -4.03
N HIS A 15 -10.12 -6.57 -3.59
CA HIS A 15 -8.86 -6.78 -4.29
C HIS A 15 -8.08 -7.90 -3.62
N THR A 16 -7.75 -8.94 -4.37
CA THR A 16 -6.98 -10.08 -3.87
C THR A 16 -5.82 -10.37 -4.82
N GLY A 17 -4.62 -10.55 -4.28
CA GLY A 17 -3.45 -10.88 -5.11
C GLY A 17 -2.14 -10.94 -4.34
N VAL A 18 -1.08 -11.11 -5.11
CA VAL A 18 0.31 -11.13 -4.64
C VAL A 18 1.15 -10.31 -5.60
N ILE A 19 2.10 -9.56 -5.06
CA ILE A 19 3.08 -8.85 -5.87
C ILE A 19 4.50 -9.16 -5.40
N CYS A 20 5.29 -9.68 -6.34
CA CYS A 20 6.69 -9.97 -6.18
C CYS A 20 7.53 -8.78 -6.65
N ASN A 21 8.60 -8.49 -5.91
CA ASN A 21 9.52 -7.38 -6.18
C ASN A 21 8.81 -6.03 -6.41
N PRO A 22 7.88 -5.62 -5.51
CA PRO A 22 7.12 -4.40 -5.70
C PRO A 22 8.02 -3.16 -5.66
N VAL A 23 7.64 -2.17 -6.46
CA VAL A 23 8.19 -0.81 -6.49
C VAL A 23 7.01 0.15 -6.53
N LEU A 24 6.88 0.99 -5.50
CA LEU A 24 5.91 2.09 -5.45
C LEU A 24 6.34 3.17 -6.46
N GLU A 25 5.46 3.53 -7.38
CA GLU A 25 5.69 4.65 -8.30
C GLU A 25 5.56 5.97 -7.53
N GLU A 26 6.54 6.86 -7.70
CA GLU A 26 6.50 8.19 -7.09
C GLU A 26 5.53 9.10 -7.86
N LEU A 27 4.56 9.67 -7.15
CA LEU A 27 3.65 10.66 -7.71
C LEU A 27 4.31 12.04 -7.77
N ALA A 28 3.99 12.82 -8.80
CA ALA A 28 4.39 14.23 -8.86
C ALA A 28 3.80 15.01 -7.67
N PRO A 29 4.54 15.95 -7.05
CA PRO A 29 4.08 16.67 -5.86
C PRO A 29 2.69 17.30 -5.99
N GLU A 30 2.40 17.91 -7.14
CA GLU A 30 1.12 18.54 -7.49
C GLU A 30 -0.06 17.57 -7.62
N ALA A 31 0.21 16.28 -7.80
CA ALA A 31 -0.79 15.23 -7.92
C ALA A 31 -1.00 14.47 -6.60
N ARG A 32 -0.24 14.79 -5.54
CA ARG A 32 -0.38 14.13 -4.22
C ARG A 32 -1.49 14.81 -3.42
N VAL A 33 -2.62 14.14 -3.29
CA VAL A 33 -3.60 14.44 -2.24
C VAL A 33 -3.28 13.55 -1.06
N LEU A 34 -3.19 14.14 0.14
CA LEU A 34 -2.86 13.40 1.36
C LEU A 34 -4.13 13.04 2.12
N ASP A 35 -4.21 11.78 2.55
CA ASP A 35 -5.20 11.24 3.47
C ASP A 35 -4.50 10.92 4.81
N ASP A 36 -5.03 11.45 5.91
CA ASP A 36 -4.52 11.29 7.28
C ASP A 36 -5.26 10.22 8.10
N SER A 37 -6.08 9.40 7.43
CA SER A 37 -6.78 8.26 8.03
C SER A 37 -5.88 7.40 8.91
N ASN A 38 -6.48 6.83 9.96
CA ASN A 38 -5.76 5.97 10.91
C ASN A 38 -5.24 4.69 10.25
N GLU A 39 -4.04 4.30 10.67
CA GLU A 39 -3.35 3.11 10.22
C GLU A 39 -3.02 2.23 11.43
N GLY A 40 -3.17 0.92 11.24
CA GLY A 40 -2.74 -0.10 12.19
C GLY A 40 -1.94 -1.18 11.48
N CYS A 41 -1.21 -1.99 12.23
CA CYS A 41 -0.36 -3.04 11.68
C CYS A 41 -0.47 -4.32 12.51
N LEU A 42 -0.53 -5.48 11.86
CA LEU A 42 -0.48 -6.77 12.56
C LEU A 42 0.86 -6.99 13.29
N SER A 43 1.94 -6.35 12.82
CA SER A 43 3.26 -6.40 13.46
C SER A 43 3.37 -5.50 14.70
N VAL A 44 2.43 -4.57 14.91
CA VAL A 44 2.36 -3.69 16.09
C VAL A 44 0.95 -3.79 16.70
N PRO A 45 0.66 -4.88 17.43
CA PRO A 45 -0.69 -5.11 17.91
C PRO A 45 -1.17 -3.98 18.82
N THR A 46 -2.47 -3.68 18.76
CA THR A 46 -3.19 -2.65 19.54
C THR A 46 -2.88 -1.18 19.21
N ALA A 47 -1.84 -0.88 18.45
CA ALA A 47 -1.48 0.48 18.11
C ALA A 47 -2.20 0.95 16.83
N TYR A 48 -2.77 2.16 16.89
CA TYR A 48 -3.31 2.88 15.75
C TYR A 48 -2.83 4.33 15.80
N ALA A 49 -2.43 4.87 14.66
CA ALA A 49 -1.98 6.25 14.55
C ALA A 49 -2.46 6.87 13.24
N SER A 50 -2.75 8.17 13.25
CA SER A 50 -3.03 8.94 12.04
C SER A 50 -1.73 9.11 11.27
N LEU A 51 -1.71 8.74 9.99
CA LEU A 51 -0.52 8.82 9.15
C LEU A 51 -0.88 9.35 7.76
N ALA A 52 -0.31 10.50 7.40
CA ALA A 52 -0.53 11.09 6.09
C ALA A 52 0.11 10.25 4.98
N ARG A 53 -0.71 9.77 4.04
CA ARG A 53 -0.26 9.07 2.84
C ARG A 53 -0.94 9.64 1.60
N PRO A 54 -0.30 9.59 0.42
CA PRO A 54 -1.00 9.74 -0.85
C PRO A 54 -2.28 8.90 -0.89
N ASP A 55 -3.39 9.53 -1.24
CA ASP A 55 -4.71 8.90 -1.40
C ASP A 55 -4.79 7.98 -2.63
N TYR A 56 -3.75 7.97 -3.47
CA TYR A 56 -3.62 7.12 -4.64
C TYR A 56 -2.22 6.50 -4.67
N ALA A 57 -2.15 5.25 -5.10
CA ALA A 57 -0.89 4.53 -5.22
C ALA A 57 -0.86 3.66 -6.48
N VAL A 58 0.34 3.53 -7.05
CA VAL A 58 0.63 2.58 -8.12
C VAL A 58 1.85 1.78 -7.73
N VAL A 59 1.73 0.46 -7.69
CA VAL A 59 2.83 -0.46 -7.41
C VAL A 59 3.08 -1.32 -8.64
N ARG A 60 4.32 -1.30 -9.14
CA ARG A 60 4.77 -2.20 -10.21
C ARG A 60 5.48 -3.39 -9.60
N GLY A 61 5.39 -4.54 -10.24
CA GLY A 61 6.13 -5.73 -9.81
C GLY A 61 5.87 -6.89 -10.75
N GLN A 62 5.89 -8.09 -10.20
CA GLN A 62 5.62 -9.34 -10.90
C GLN A 62 4.52 -10.12 -10.18
N ASP A 63 3.74 -10.91 -10.92
CA ASP A 63 2.85 -11.91 -10.32
C ASP A 63 3.65 -13.13 -9.78
N ALA A 64 2.94 -14.15 -9.29
CA ALA A 64 3.56 -15.38 -8.79
C ALA A 64 4.25 -16.20 -9.89
N GLN A 65 3.93 -15.95 -11.15
CA GLN A 65 4.50 -16.61 -12.33
C GLN A 65 5.67 -15.81 -12.93
N GLY A 66 5.98 -14.63 -12.39
CA GLY A 66 7.05 -13.75 -12.88
C GLY A 66 6.62 -12.80 -14.00
N ASN A 67 5.33 -12.76 -14.38
CA ASN A 67 4.86 -11.81 -15.39
C ASN A 67 4.77 -10.41 -14.80
N PRO A 68 5.12 -9.35 -15.55
CA PRO A 68 5.03 -7.98 -15.06
C PRO A 68 3.58 -7.58 -14.82
N ILE A 69 3.31 -7.01 -13.65
CA ILE A 69 1.98 -6.49 -13.28
C ILE A 69 2.09 -5.07 -12.73
N LYS A 70 0.96 -4.38 -12.77
CA LYS A 70 0.75 -3.06 -12.15
C LYS A 70 -0.54 -3.12 -11.34
N VAL A 71 -0.44 -2.85 -10.05
CA VAL A 71 -1.58 -2.75 -9.12
C VAL A 71 -1.74 -1.27 -8.74
N ARG A 72 -2.96 -0.76 -8.80
CA ARG A 72 -3.26 0.63 -8.46
C ARG A 72 -4.61 0.73 -7.76
N GLY A 73 -4.75 1.74 -6.92
CA GLY A 73 -5.97 2.01 -6.20
C GLY A 73 -5.92 3.37 -5.53
N SER A 74 -7.05 3.76 -4.96
CA SER A 74 -7.21 4.95 -4.13
C SER A 74 -7.62 4.57 -2.70
N GLY A 75 -7.64 5.57 -1.81
CA GLY A 75 -8.19 5.46 -0.46
C GLY A 75 -7.53 4.38 0.39
N TYR A 76 -8.35 3.57 1.06
CA TYR A 76 -7.89 2.49 1.92
C TYR A 76 -6.99 1.48 1.17
N PHE A 77 -7.33 1.13 -0.07
CA PHE A 77 -6.51 0.20 -0.84
C PHE A 77 -5.15 0.81 -1.21
N ALA A 78 -5.10 2.10 -1.56
CA ALA A 78 -3.84 2.80 -1.78
C ALA A 78 -2.95 2.82 -0.53
N ARG A 79 -3.56 3.04 0.64
CA ARG A 79 -2.88 2.98 1.95
C ARG A 79 -2.26 1.60 2.20
N CYS A 80 -3.03 0.52 2.00
CA CYS A 80 -2.52 -0.84 2.13
C CYS A 80 -1.32 -1.10 1.21
N LEU A 81 -1.40 -0.70 -0.06
CA LEU A 81 -0.30 -0.89 -1.02
C LEU A 81 0.99 -0.18 -0.56
N GLN A 82 0.87 1.04 -0.02
CA GLN A 82 2.02 1.80 0.48
C GLN A 82 2.57 1.22 1.78
N HIS A 83 1.71 0.84 2.72
CA HIS A 83 2.08 0.21 3.99
C HIS A 83 2.89 -1.08 3.78
N GLU A 84 2.35 -2.00 2.98
CA GLU A 84 3.01 -3.28 2.72
C GLU A 84 4.29 -3.09 1.90
N THR A 85 4.34 -2.06 1.05
CA THR A 85 5.60 -1.71 0.38
C THR A 85 6.64 -1.18 1.36
N ASP A 86 6.27 -0.29 2.29
CA ASP A 86 7.17 0.26 3.32
C ASP A 86 7.83 -0.86 4.16
N HIS A 87 7.08 -1.88 4.55
CA HIS A 87 7.60 -3.07 5.25
C HIS A 87 8.74 -3.76 4.49
N LEU A 88 8.70 -3.77 3.15
CA LEU A 88 9.74 -4.40 2.33
C LEU A 88 11.04 -3.60 2.27
N TYR A 89 11.03 -2.38 2.79
CA TYR A 89 12.20 -1.54 2.99
C TYR A 89 12.57 -1.39 4.47
N GLY A 90 11.90 -2.13 5.36
CA GLY A 90 12.20 -2.13 6.80
C GLY A 90 11.59 -0.96 7.57
N TYR A 91 10.60 -0.26 7.00
CA TYR A 91 9.89 0.81 7.69
C TYR A 91 8.59 0.29 8.31
N LEU A 92 8.26 0.80 9.49
CA LEU A 92 6.94 0.70 10.11
C LEU A 92 6.22 2.04 9.98
N TYR A 93 4.89 2.02 10.03
CA TYR A 93 4.06 3.23 10.04
C TYR A 93 4.35 4.16 11.23
N ILE A 94 4.82 3.61 12.36
CA ILE A 94 5.25 4.38 13.55
C ILE A 94 6.61 5.08 13.37
N ASP A 95 7.38 4.71 12.34
CA ASP A 95 8.67 5.35 12.03
C ASP A 95 8.50 6.61 11.15
N ARG A 96 7.26 6.91 10.71
CA ARG A 96 6.93 8.01 9.80
C ARG A 96 6.22 9.17 10.50
#